data_AF-A0A534S998-F1
#
_entry.id   AF-A0A534S998-F1
#
_cell.length_a   1.000
_cell.length_b   1.000
_cell.length_c   1.000
_cell.angle_alpha   90.00
_cell.angle_beta   90.00
_cell.angle_gamma   90.00
#
_symmetry.space_group_name_H-M   'P 1'
#
loop_
_entity.id
_entity.type
_entity.pdbx_description
1 polymer ?
#
loop_
_entity_poly.entity_id
_entity_poly.type
_entity_poly.pdbx_seq_one_letter_code
_entity_poly.pdbx_strand_id
1 'polypeptide(L)'
;MEGPLHAETVVSRHFDSELISCTLIDIGGVALLRAAAKHHASVTVICDPEDDASVAATCFTAASGDARGPSAARRLHRAFKALRHTADDDAAMAASLSAQRAPSQVQRPGSHES
;
A
#
# COMPACT_ATOMS: atom_id res chain seq x y z
N MET A 1 -27.25 12.67 -17.34
CA MET A 1 -26.23 12.42 -18.37
C MET A 1 -24.91 12.37 -17.61
N GLU A 2 -24.55 11.19 -17.10
CA GLU A 2 -23.30 11.02 -16.33
C GLU A 2 -22.14 11.12 -17.32
N GLY A 3 -21.27 12.11 -17.13
CA GLY A 3 -20.09 12.34 -17.96
C GLY A 3 -19.09 11.17 -17.89
N PRO A 4 -18.08 11.14 -18.78
CA PRO A 4 -17.11 10.04 -18.83
C PRO A 4 -16.40 9.89 -17.48
N LEU A 5 -16.50 8.69 -16.90
CA LEU A 5 -15.78 8.28 -15.69
C LEU A 5 -14.28 8.42 -15.95
N HIS A 6 -13.67 9.48 -15.42
CA HIS A 6 -12.22 9.65 -15.44
C HIS A 6 -11.60 8.57 -14.55
N ALA A 7 -10.96 7.57 -15.17
CA ALA A 7 -10.26 6.52 -14.46
C ALA A 7 -8.85 6.99 -14.10
N GLU A 8 -8.62 7.30 -12.83
CA GLU A 8 -7.29 7.59 -12.31
C GLU A 8 -6.62 6.30 -11.81
N THR A 9 -5.30 6.20 -12.01
CA THR A 9 -4.48 5.03 -11.60
C THR A 9 -3.44 5.48 -10.58
N VAL A 10 -3.37 4.78 -9.44
CA VAL A 10 -2.38 5.01 -8.40
C VAL A 10 -1.48 3.77 -8.27
N VAL A 11 -0.17 3.99 -8.36
CA VAL A 11 0.87 2.96 -8.25
C VAL A 11 1.75 3.32 -7.06
N SER A 12 1.88 2.41 -6.10
CA SER A 12 2.90 2.54 -5.04
C SER A 12 4.11 1.68 -5.38
N ARG A 13 5.33 2.18 -5.09
CA ARG A 13 6.58 1.42 -5.27
C ARG A 13 7.11 0.99 -3.91
N HIS A 14 7.43 -0.30 -3.78
CA HIS A 14 8.05 -0.85 -2.58
C HIS A 14 9.51 -0.40 -2.45
N PHE A 15 9.95 -0.16 -1.21
CA PHE A 15 11.36 -0.08 -0.83
C PHE A 15 11.73 -1.38 -0.11
N ASP A 16 12.76 -2.06 -0.60
CA ASP A 16 13.32 -3.26 0.04
C ASP A 16 13.77 -2.94 1.47
N SER A 17 13.25 -3.66 2.48
CA SER A 17 13.51 -3.36 3.90
C SER A 17 14.23 -4.51 4.60
N GLU A 18 15.52 -4.32 4.89
CA GLU A 18 16.27 -5.17 5.84
C GLU A 18 16.32 -4.55 7.25
N LEU A 19 15.72 -3.37 7.47
CA LEU A 19 15.53 -2.80 8.80
C LEU A 19 14.44 -1.72 8.77
N ILE A 20 13.28 -1.98 9.40
CA ILE A 20 12.23 -0.97 9.55
C ILE A 20 12.68 0.02 10.65
N SER A 21 13.40 1.07 10.24
CA SER A 21 13.59 2.27 11.06
C SER A 21 12.29 3.07 11.10
N CYS A 22 11.94 3.67 12.25
CA CYS A 22 10.76 4.55 12.38
C CYS A 22 10.74 5.69 11.33
N THR A 23 11.93 6.13 10.89
CA THR A 23 12.07 7.16 9.83
C THR A 23 11.77 6.65 8.41
N LEU A 24 11.66 5.33 8.23
CA LEU A 24 11.40 4.69 6.94
C LEU A 24 9.96 4.17 6.84
N ILE A 25 9.10 4.47 7.82
CA ILE A 25 7.69 4.08 7.77
C ILE A 25 6.98 4.88 6.66
N ASP A 26 6.50 4.18 5.64
CA ASP A 26 5.79 4.77 4.51
C ASP A 26 4.34 5.13 4.86
N ILE A 27 4.13 6.35 5.36
CA ILE A 27 2.78 6.87 5.65
C ILE A 27 2.03 7.24 4.38
N GLY A 28 2.74 7.81 3.40
CA GLY A 28 2.15 8.37 2.18
C GLY A 28 1.61 7.28 1.26
N GLY A 29 2.40 6.25 1.00
CA GLY A 29 2.03 5.12 0.15
C GLY A 29 0.85 4.34 0.74
N VAL A 30 0.88 4.03 2.03
CA VAL A 30 -0.23 3.34 2.72
C VAL A 30 -1.52 4.17 2.67
N ALA A 31 -1.44 5.48 2.89
CA ALA A 31 -2.60 6.36 2.80
C ALA A 31 -3.19 6.40 1.39
N LEU A 32 -2.34 6.55 0.36
CA LEU A 32 -2.77 6.56 -1.04
C LEU A 32 -3.41 5.22 -1.45
N LEU A 33 -2.81 4.09 -1.08
CA LEU A 33 -3.36 2.76 -1.37
C LEU A 33 -4.74 2.56 -0.74
N ARG A 34 -4.91 2.92 0.53
CA ARG A 34 -6.20 2.83 1.23
C ARG A 34 -7.24 3.77 0.63
N ALA A 35 -6.86 4.99 0.25
CA ALA A 35 -7.74 5.95 -0.39
C ALA A 35 -8.22 5.45 -1.77
N ALA A 36 -7.30 4.96 -2.60
CA ALA A 36 -7.60 4.40 -3.92
C ALA A 36 -8.48 3.14 -3.82
N ALA A 37 -8.18 2.24 -2.88
CA ALA A 37 -8.99 1.05 -2.63
C ALA A 37 -10.42 1.40 -2.20
N LYS A 38 -10.61 2.40 -1.32
CA LYS A 38 -11.95 2.89 -0.92
C LYS A 38 -12.74 3.42 -2.13
N HIS A 39 -12.07 4.02 -3.10
CA HIS A 39 -12.69 4.63 -4.28
C HIS A 39 -12.63 3.73 -5.53
N HIS A 40 -12.54 2.41 -5.35
CA HIS A 40 -12.41 1.44 -6.44
C HIS A 40 -13.55 1.45 -7.47
N ALA A 41 -14.67 2.12 -7.17
CA ALA A 41 -15.75 2.36 -8.13
C ALA A 41 -15.26 3.15 -9.34
N SER A 42 -14.33 4.09 -9.15
CA SER A 42 -13.81 4.98 -10.19
C SER A 42 -12.28 4.95 -10.32
N VAL A 43 -11.57 4.45 -9.31
CA VAL A 43 -10.10 4.40 -9.28
C VAL A 43 -9.62 2.95 -9.46
N THR A 44 -8.54 2.77 -10.21
CA THR A 44 -7.82 1.49 -10.24
C THR A 44 -6.57 1.60 -9.38
N VAL A 45 -6.51 0.81 -8.31
CA VAL A 45 -5.33 0.69 -7.45
C VAL A 45 -4.45 -0.48 -7.91
N ILE A 46 -3.13 -0.30 -7.88
CA ILE A 46 -2.15 -1.35 -8.15
C ILE A 46 -1.10 -1.32 -7.04
N CYS A 47 -0.90 -2.47 -6.39
CA CYS A 47 0.06 -2.66 -5.30
C CYS A 47 0.97 -3.88 -5.51
N ASP A 48 0.84 -4.55 -6.66
CA ASP A 48 1.57 -5.77 -7.00
C ASP A 48 2.20 -5.59 -8.39
N PRO A 49 3.54 -5.71 -8.52
CA PRO A 49 4.21 -5.53 -9.80
C PRO A 49 3.72 -6.49 -10.90
N GLU A 50 3.24 -7.68 -10.54
CA GLU A 50 2.74 -8.66 -11.52
C GLU A 50 1.47 -8.16 -12.24
N ASP A 51 0.79 -7.18 -11.66
CA ASP A 51 -0.46 -6.65 -12.17
C ASP A 51 -0.30 -5.53 -13.22
N ASP A 52 0.89 -4.95 -13.34
CA ASP A 52 1.18 -3.79 -14.19
C ASP A 52 0.91 -4.08 -15.67
N ALA A 53 1.43 -5.20 -16.19
CA ALA A 53 1.26 -5.60 -17.58
C ALA A 53 -0.23 -5.79 -17.95
N SER A 54 -1.02 -6.32 -17.01
CA SER A 54 -2.44 -6.56 -17.20
C SER A 54 -3.27 -5.25 -17.20
N VAL A 55 -2.88 -4.26 -16.41
CA VAL A 55 -3.51 -2.94 -16.43
C VAL A 55 -3.11 -2.17 -17.68
N ALA A 56 -1.83 -2.17 -18.06
CA ALA A 56 -1.36 -1.55 -19.29
C ALA A 56 -2.13 -2.08 -20.50
N ALA A 57 -2.25 -3.41 -20.65
CA ALA A 57 -3.03 -4.00 -21.73
C ALA A 57 -4.48 -3.50 -21.76
N THR A 58 -5.14 -3.39 -20.60
CA THR A 58 -6.55 -2.97 -20.53
C THR A 58 -6.73 -1.48 -20.82
N CYS A 59 -5.80 -0.62 -20.41
CA CYS A 59 -5.83 0.82 -20.69
C CYS A 59 -5.47 1.14 -22.14
N PHE A 60 -4.52 0.42 -22.77
CA PHE A 60 -4.05 0.71 -24.12
C PHE A 60 -4.94 0.14 -25.24
N THR A 61 -5.73 -0.91 -24.99
CA THR A 61 -6.67 -1.47 -26.00
C THR A 61 -7.84 -0.55 -26.37
N ALA A 62 -7.99 0.58 -25.67
CA ALA A 62 -9.14 1.47 -25.81
C ALA A 62 -8.87 2.73 -26.66
N ALA A 63 -7.85 2.70 -27.52
CA ALA A 63 -7.47 3.81 -28.42
C ALA A 63 -8.54 4.24 -29.46
N SER A 64 -9.74 3.64 -29.43
CA SER A 64 -10.88 4.00 -30.28
C SER A 64 -11.85 5.03 -29.66
N GLY A 65 -11.48 5.68 -28.56
CA GLY A 65 -12.22 6.82 -27.99
C GLY A 65 -13.11 6.51 -26.78
N ASP A 66 -13.34 5.23 -26.48
CA ASP A 66 -14.02 4.78 -25.25
C ASP A 66 -13.01 4.09 -24.33
N ALA A 67 -12.24 4.87 -23.57
CA ALA A 67 -11.31 4.37 -22.55
C ALA A 67 -12.05 3.57 -21.46
N ARG A 68 -12.31 2.28 -21.69
CA ARG A 68 -12.83 1.36 -20.67
C ARG A 68 -11.63 0.82 -19.90
N GLY A 69 -11.32 1.47 -18.78
CA GLY A 69 -10.41 0.92 -17.78
C GLY A 69 -10.85 -0.46 -17.26
N PRO A 70 -10.11 -1.06 -16.31
CA PRO A 70 -10.39 -2.39 -15.78
C PRO A 70 -11.86 -2.53 -15.34
N SER A 71 -12.46 -3.71 -15.53
CA SER A 71 -13.86 -3.94 -15.13
C SER A 71 -14.09 -3.67 -13.64
N ALA A 72 -15.34 -3.39 -13.25
CA ALA A 72 -15.68 -3.14 -11.84
C ALA A 72 -15.26 -4.30 -10.92
N ALA A 73 -15.42 -5.55 -11.37
CA ALA A 73 -14.96 -6.74 -10.65
C ALA A 73 -13.43 -6.76 -10.47
N ARG A 74 -12.66 -6.38 -11.52
CA ARG A 74 -11.20 -6.28 -11.43
C ARG A 74 -10.78 -5.16 -10.48
N ARG A 75 -11.43 -3.99 -10.52
CA ARG A 75 -11.14 -2.90 -9.56
C ARG A 75 -11.43 -3.31 -8.12
N LEU A 76 -12.53 -4.01 -7.86
CA LEU A 76 -12.85 -4.53 -6.53
C LEU A 76 -11.80 -5.55 -6.05
N HIS A 77 -11.42 -6.50 -6.92
CA HIS A 77 -10.39 -7.48 -6.58
C HIS A 77 -9.06 -6.79 -6.23
N ARG A 78 -8.67 -5.77 -7.00
CA ARG A 78 -7.47 -4.97 -6.74
C ARG A 78 -7.54 -4.19 -5.44
N ALA A 79 -8.70 -3.59 -5.13
CA ALA A 79 -8.93 -2.92 -3.86
C ALA A 79 -8.75 -3.85 -2.67
N PHE A 80 -9.24 -5.09 -2.78
CA PHE A 80 -9.01 -6.11 -1.78
C PHE A 80 -7.52 -6.46 -1.62
N LYS A 81 -6.78 -6.64 -2.73
CA LYS A 81 -5.32 -6.86 -2.69
C LYS A 81 -4.59 -5.71 -1.98
N ALA A 82 -4.92 -4.46 -2.33
CA ALA A 82 -4.30 -3.28 -1.72
C ALA A 82 -4.57 -3.17 -0.21
N LEU A 83 -5.80 -3.46 0.24
CA LEU A 83 -6.12 -3.45 1.67
C LEU A 83 -5.38 -4.55 2.44
N ARG A 84 -5.28 -5.76 1.85
CA ARG A 84 -4.47 -6.86 2.44
C ARG A 84 -3.01 -6.47 2.56
N HIS A 85 -2.44 -5.92 1.51
CA HIS A 85 -1.06 -5.45 1.49
C HIS A 85 -0.77 -4.47 2.63
N THR A 86 -1.61 -3.44 2.80
CA THR A 86 -1.42 -2.47 3.90
C THR A 86 -1.63 -3.09 5.28
N ALA A 87 -2.44 -4.15 5.40
CA ALA A 87 -2.61 -4.87 6.67
C ALA A 87 -1.37 -5.70 7.02
N ASP A 88 -0.73 -6.31 6.03
CA ASP A 88 0.52 -7.04 6.20
C ASP A 88 1.67 -6.08 6.60
N ASP A 89 1.74 -4.90 5.97
CA ASP A 89 2.68 -3.82 6.34
C ASP A 89 2.47 -3.34 7.79
N ASP A 90 1.22 -3.05 8.17
CA ASP A 90 0.85 -2.62 9.54
C ASP A 90 1.25 -3.70 10.57
N ALA A 91 1.06 -4.99 10.24
CA ALA A 91 1.43 -6.11 11.10
C ALA A 91 2.95 -6.25 11.27
N ALA A 92 3.72 -6.14 10.18
CA ALA A 92 5.18 -6.18 10.23
C ALA A 92 5.75 -5.01 11.06
N MET A 93 5.18 -3.81 10.90
CA MET A 93 5.55 -2.63 11.69
C MET A 93 5.26 -2.85 13.19
N ALA A 94 4.07 -3.35 13.53
CA ALA A 94 3.71 -3.64 14.92
C ALA A 94 4.65 -4.69 15.56
N ALA A 95 5.02 -5.73 14.81
CA ALA A 95 5.97 -6.75 15.25
C ALA A 95 7.36 -6.15 15.53
N SER A 96 7.88 -5.32 14.61
CA SER A 96 9.18 -4.65 14.78
C SER A 96 9.19 -3.72 16.01
N LEU A 97 8.16 -2.87 16.17
CA LEU A 97 8.04 -1.98 17.33
C LEU A 97 7.91 -2.75 18.64
N SER A 98 7.22 -3.90 18.63
CA SER A 98 7.10 -4.77 19.81
C SER A 98 8.45 -5.38 20.20
N ALA A 99 9.25 -5.82 19.22
CA ALA A 99 10.59 -6.32 19.47
C ALA A 99 11.53 -5.25 20.05
N GLN A 100 11.44 -4.01 19.58
CA GLN A 100 12.21 -2.87 20.10
C GLN A 100 11.81 -2.47 21.53
N ARG A 101 10.57 -2.78 21.92
CA ARG A 101 10.00 -2.46 23.23
C ARG A 101 10.30 -3.54 24.29
N ALA A 102 10.79 -4.72 23.89
CA ALA A 102 11.29 -5.71 24.83
C ALA A 102 12.39 -5.05 25.69
N PRO A 103 12.38 -5.25 27.03
CA PRO A 103 13.18 -4.43 27.93
C PRO A 103 14.66 -4.54 27.56
N SER A 104 15.21 -3.44 27.04
CA SER A 104 16.62 -3.17 27.19
C SER A 104 16.90 -3.31 28.68
N GLN A 105 17.81 -4.24 29.01
CA GLN A 105 18.26 -4.48 30.37
C GLN A 105 18.40 -3.14 31.09
N VAL A 106 17.56 -2.91 32.10
CA VAL A 106 17.68 -1.76 32.99
C VAL A 106 19.05 -1.89 33.64
N GLN A 107 20.04 -1.21 33.07
CA GLN A 107 21.32 -0.99 33.73
C GLN A 107 20.99 -0.13 34.95
N ARG A 108 20.78 -0.80 36.08
CA ARG A 108 20.66 -0.09 37.37
C ARG A 108 22.00 0.63 37.57
N PRO A 109 22.03 1.96 37.73
CA PRO A 109 23.27 2.62 38.12
C PRO A 109 23.75 1.97 39.41
N GLY A 110 24.97 1.44 39.38
CA GLY A 110 25.59 0.79 40.53
C GLY A 110 25.54 1.73 41.71
N SER A 111 24.96 1.26 42.81
CA SER A 111 25.10 1.87 44.12
C SER A 111 26.58 1.85 44.47
N HIS A 112 27.28 2.95 44.19
CA HIS A 112 28.54 3.25 44.85
C HIS A 112 28.20 3.59 46.30
N GLU A 113 28.21 2.54 47.12
CA GLU A 113 28.27 2.62 48.56
C GLU A 113 29.75 2.62 48.94
N SER A 114 30.27 3.79 49.34
CA SER A 114 31.34 4.04 50.34
C SER A 114 31.79 5.50 50.26
#